data_AF-B4QCT3-F1
#
_entry.id   AF-B4QCT3-F1
#
_cell.length_a   1.000
_cell.length_b   1.000
_cell.length_c   1.000
_cell.angle_alpha   90.00
_cell.angle_beta   90.00
_cell.angle_gamma   90.00
#
_symmetry.space_group_name_H-M   'P 1'
#
loop_
_entity.id
_entity.type
_entity.pdbx_description
1 polymer ?
#
loop_
_entity_poly.entity_id
_entity_poly.type
_entity_poly.pdbx_seq_one_letter_code
_entity_poly.pdbx_strand_id
1 'polypeptide(L)'
;MTGCSNVDLLFDCYYLPKTSNFLEHPVVGHVQVCEALGGLLKVSSWAVKAAGQTKLLAKVVHILDDFLNDEKIGNAAVYVKRVGPHKAHSIIGNLLVLINMLSQWHSSPTSDIIQTSMATSIAKILIRIWPWLSHSYQLKKDTVQLIMFLTEHSFEMCKQISLLQSGHAQSLLHLMARVADFETTKKEIPNKEPSLNMVPALRVMVNCCCCVEGRQSLSKMNLLDMFDTILPANPGPAHPKVRPPVLIAWLGFWEVFSRYDVGGKACHLQSLINTIRRSPPLSRKRILCLRILRNMCFFNGNRPRLVELADFINLLRDILEQKVQKAPTSEKNALHSFEEHRLAVLMLWKLFGFGAKYKGMLRGTKLFKLLIGLRVEMSVVFSETVNKYTGVHYARDLANLLEKLMESMRQ
;
A
#
# COMPACT_ATOMS: atom_id res chain seq x y z
N MET A 1 18.88 -16.92 33.40
CA MET A 1 19.00 -15.58 32.76
C MET A 1 20.28 -15.46 31.92
N THR A 2 20.63 -16.44 31.08
CA THR A 2 21.97 -16.49 30.43
C THR A 2 21.95 -16.85 28.94
N GLY A 3 20.79 -17.14 28.34
CA GLY A 3 20.72 -17.65 26.97
C GLY A 3 20.86 -16.61 25.85
N CYS A 4 20.36 -15.38 26.03
CA CYS A 4 20.37 -14.36 24.96
C CYS A 4 21.72 -13.65 24.77
N SER A 5 22.59 -13.61 25.78
CA SER A 5 23.88 -12.92 25.71
C SER A 5 24.90 -13.62 24.77
N ASN A 6 24.70 -14.92 24.49
CA ASN A 6 25.60 -15.71 23.64
C ASN A 6 25.28 -15.65 22.15
N VAL A 7 24.13 -15.08 21.79
CA VAL A 7 23.63 -15.09 20.41
C VAL A 7 24.36 -14.07 19.53
N ASP A 8 24.76 -12.93 20.10
CA ASP A 8 25.61 -11.95 19.41
C ASP A 8 27.05 -12.43 19.22
N LEU A 9 27.56 -13.26 20.14
CA LEU A 9 28.87 -13.89 19.99
C LEU A 9 28.90 -14.84 18.79
N LEU A 10 27.80 -15.53 18.50
CA LEU A 10 27.69 -16.38 17.31
C LEU A 10 27.69 -15.55 16.02
N PHE A 11 27.02 -14.40 16.00
CA PHE A 11 27.11 -13.49 14.86
C PHE A 11 28.54 -12.98 14.66
N ASP A 12 29.18 -12.57 15.76
CA ASP A 12 30.56 -12.07 15.73
C ASP A 12 31.56 -13.15 15.26
N CYS A 13 31.33 -14.45 15.53
CA CYS A 13 32.20 -15.54 15.02
C CYS A 13 32.27 -15.62 13.49
N TYR A 14 31.21 -15.22 12.79
CA TYR A 14 31.15 -15.28 11.33
C TYR A 14 31.34 -13.91 10.68
N TYR A 15 30.98 -12.83 11.37
CA TYR A 15 31.06 -11.46 10.86
C TYR A 15 32.04 -10.59 11.65
N LEU A 16 33.25 -11.11 11.89
CA LEU A 16 34.34 -10.36 12.53
C LEU A 16 34.72 -9.11 11.72
N PRO A 17 34.94 -7.95 12.38
CA PRO A 17 35.47 -6.77 11.73
C PRO A 17 36.81 -7.09 11.02
N LYS A 18 36.92 -6.71 9.73
CA LYS A 18 38.08 -6.89 8.84
C LYS A 18 38.25 -8.26 8.15
N THR A 19 37.40 -9.26 8.44
CA THR A 19 37.46 -10.58 7.74
C THR A 19 36.22 -10.88 6.90
N SER A 20 35.12 -10.12 7.06
CA SER A 20 33.92 -10.27 6.24
C SER A 20 34.17 -9.84 4.79
N ASN A 21 34.63 -10.79 3.97
CA ASN A 21 34.90 -10.58 2.56
C ASN A 21 33.72 -11.03 1.69
N PHE A 22 33.02 -10.07 1.09
CA PHE A 22 31.89 -10.36 0.19
C PHE A 22 32.31 -11.04 -1.13
N LEU A 23 33.62 -11.13 -1.41
CA LEU A 23 34.15 -11.86 -2.56
C LEU A 23 34.19 -13.38 -2.35
N GLU A 24 34.10 -13.85 -1.10
CA GLU A 24 34.03 -15.27 -0.77
C GLU A 24 32.59 -15.71 -0.59
N HIS A 25 32.27 -16.94 -1.00
CA HIS A 25 30.92 -17.46 -0.82
C HIS A 25 30.58 -17.61 0.68
N PRO A 26 29.35 -17.27 1.10
CA PRO A 26 28.95 -17.47 2.49
C PRO A 26 29.00 -18.97 2.82
N VAL A 27 29.80 -19.35 3.82
CA VAL A 27 29.81 -20.72 4.32
C VAL A 27 28.51 -21.07 5.04
N VAL A 28 28.21 -22.36 5.19
CA VAL A 28 26.98 -22.89 5.83
C VAL A 28 26.68 -22.22 7.18
N GLY A 29 27.72 -21.95 7.98
CA GLY A 29 27.57 -21.27 9.27
C GLY A 29 27.01 -19.84 9.18
N HIS A 30 27.39 -19.06 8.16
CA HIS A 30 26.81 -17.72 7.95
C HIS A 30 25.30 -17.80 7.73
N VAL A 31 24.87 -18.76 6.89
CA VAL A 31 23.46 -18.97 6.55
C VAL A 31 22.68 -19.39 7.79
N GLN A 32 23.14 -20.44 8.49
CA GLN A 32 22.46 -20.99 9.66
C GLN A 32 22.34 -19.97 10.79
N VAL A 33 23.40 -19.20 11.07
CA VAL A 33 23.39 -18.16 12.11
C VAL A 33 22.41 -17.05 11.75
N CYS A 34 22.44 -16.55 10.51
CA CYS A 34 21.53 -15.49 10.06
C CYS A 34 20.06 -15.93 10.04
N GLU A 35 19.77 -17.17 9.63
CA GLU A 35 18.43 -17.73 9.66
C GLU A 35 17.92 -17.92 11.10
N ALA A 36 18.75 -18.48 11.99
CA ALA A 36 18.39 -18.65 13.39
C ALA A 36 18.15 -17.31 14.09
N LEU A 37 19.01 -16.32 13.84
CA LEU A 37 18.87 -14.96 14.37
C LEU A 37 17.62 -14.28 13.85
N GLY A 38 17.42 -14.27 12.52
CA GLY A 38 16.25 -13.68 11.88
C GLY A 38 14.95 -14.29 12.42
N GLY A 39 14.91 -15.61 12.54
CA GLY A 39 13.76 -16.34 13.07
C GLY A 39 13.49 -16.03 14.54
N LEU A 40 14.54 -15.99 15.37
CA LEU A 40 14.42 -15.68 16.80
C LEU A 40 13.94 -14.23 17.02
N LEU A 41 14.53 -13.27 16.30
CA LEU A 41 14.19 -11.86 16.37
C LEU A 41 12.79 -11.56 15.83
N LYS A 42 12.29 -12.38 14.90
CA LYS A 42 10.91 -12.30 14.42
C LYS A 42 9.89 -12.60 15.52
N VAL A 43 10.14 -13.65 16.32
CA VAL A 43 9.12 -14.22 17.23
C VAL A 43 9.29 -13.81 18.70
N SER A 44 10.47 -13.34 19.11
CA SER A 44 10.79 -13.07 20.52
C SER A 44 11.11 -11.59 20.77
N SER A 45 10.21 -10.90 21.49
CA SER A 45 10.44 -9.52 21.93
C SER A 45 11.64 -9.39 22.88
N TRP A 46 11.93 -10.44 23.66
CA TRP A 46 13.14 -10.51 24.49
C TRP A 46 14.41 -10.54 23.64
N ALA A 47 14.41 -11.30 22.53
CA ALA A 47 15.55 -11.33 21.62
C ALA A 47 15.76 -9.97 20.95
N VAL A 48 14.67 -9.29 20.53
CA VAL A 48 14.76 -7.92 19.97
C VAL A 48 15.34 -6.95 20.99
N LYS A 49 14.91 -7.02 22.25
CA LYS A 49 15.46 -6.18 23.33
C LYS A 49 16.95 -6.46 23.57
N ALA A 50 17.36 -7.73 23.58
CA ALA A 50 18.76 -8.13 23.73
C ALA A 50 19.61 -7.61 22.55
N ALA A 51 19.15 -7.79 21.30
CA ALA A 51 19.82 -7.27 20.11
C ALA A 51 19.96 -5.73 20.13
N GLY A 52 18.99 -5.03 20.73
CA GLY A 52 19.08 -3.59 20.99
C GLY A 52 20.20 -3.22 21.97
N GLN A 53 20.36 -4.00 23.05
CA GLN A 53 21.42 -3.78 24.05
C GLN A 53 22.82 -4.03 23.49
N THR A 54 22.95 -5.01 22.59
CA THR A 54 24.22 -5.40 21.97
C THR A 54 24.50 -4.68 20.65
N LYS A 55 23.59 -3.80 20.23
CA LYS A 55 23.67 -3.00 19.00
C LYS A 55 23.82 -3.87 17.74
N LEU A 56 23.23 -5.06 17.72
CA LEU A 56 23.34 -6.00 16.60
C LEU A 56 22.94 -5.36 15.26
N LEU A 57 21.84 -4.61 15.22
CA LEU A 57 21.41 -3.91 14.00
C LEU A 57 22.48 -2.95 13.49
N ALA A 58 23.12 -2.20 14.40
CA ALA A 58 24.18 -1.27 14.03
C ALA A 58 25.39 -2.01 13.46
N LYS A 59 25.74 -3.18 14.00
CA LYS A 59 26.80 -4.04 13.44
C LYS A 59 26.45 -4.52 12.03
N VAL A 60 25.24 -5.04 11.81
CA VAL A 60 24.79 -5.49 10.48
C VAL A 60 24.81 -4.34 9.46
N VAL A 61 24.29 -3.18 9.85
CA VAL A 61 24.31 -1.95 9.04
C VAL A 61 25.74 -1.52 8.72
N HIS A 62 26.65 -1.57 9.69
CA HIS A 62 28.06 -1.23 9.48
C HIS A 62 28.74 -2.17 8.48
N ILE A 63 28.52 -3.49 8.58
CA ILE A 63 29.07 -4.47 7.64
C ILE A 63 28.61 -4.19 6.22
N LEU A 64 27.31 -3.91 6.04
CA LEU A 64 26.75 -3.56 4.73
C LEU A 64 27.31 -2.23 4.21
N ASP A 65 27.43 -1.22 5.07
CA ASP A 65 27.96 0.09 4.66
C ASP A 65 29.44 0.02 4.28
N ASP A 66 30.27 -0.68 5.06
CA ASP A 66 31.69 -0.92 4.73
C ASP A 66 31.83 -1.57 3.36
N PHE A 67 31.08 -2.64 3.10
CA PHE A 67 31.08 -3.32 1.82
C PHE A 67 30.67 -2.38 0.67
N LEU A 68 29.59 -1.62 0.85
CA LEU A 68 29.08 -0.73 -0.19
C LEU A 68 30.01 0.46 -0.44
N ASN A 69 30.80 0.87 0.56
CA ASN A 69 31.84 1.90 0.49
C ASN A 69 33.18 1.44 -0.08
N ASP A 70 33.38 0.13 -0.27
CA ASP A 70 34.59 -0.36 -0.92
C ASP A 70 34.67 0.18 -2.36
N GLU A 71 35.67 1.03 -2.64
CA GLU A 71 35.88 1.66 -3.94
C GLU A 71 36.10 0.65 -5.07
N LYS A 72 36.66 -0.53 -4.74
CA LYS A 72 36.93 -1.58 -5.70
C LYS A 72 35.69 -2.42 -5.98
N ILE A 73 34.80 -2.60 -5.00
CA ILE A 73 33.74 -3.61 -5.07
C ILE A 73 32.33 -3.04 -5.00
N GLY A 74 32.06 -2.09 -4.10
CA GLY A 74 30.72 -1.69 -3.69
C GLY A 74 29.82 -1.14 -4.81
N ASN A 75 30.40 -0.65 -5.91
CA ASN A 75 29.65 -0.24 -7.10
C ASN A 75 29.43 -1.41 -8.08
N ALA A 76 28.21 -1.95 -8.10
CA ALA A 76 27.83 -3.10 -8.94
C ALA A 76 28.17 -2.89 -10.43
N ALA A 77 27.86 -1.70 -10.98
CA ALA A 77 28.07 -1.42 -12.40
C ALA A 77 29.57 -1.42 -12.76
N VAL A 78 30.40 -0.82 -11.91
CA VAL A 78 31.86 -0.81 -12.10
C VAL A 78 32.44 -2.21 -11.91
N TYR A 79 32.05 -2.90 -10.83
CA TYR A 79 32.57 -4.23 -10.50
C TYR A 79 32.22 -5.26 -11.56
N VAL A 80 30.93 -5.39 -11.92
CA VAL A 80 30.47 -6.38 -12.91
C VAL A 80 31.06 -6.09 -14.29
N LYS A 81 31.23 -4.81 -14.67
CA LYS A 81 31.93 -4.45 -15.91
C LYS A 81 33.40 -4.88 -15.89
N ARG A 82 34.08 -4.79 -14.75
CA ARG A 82 35.50 -5.11 -14.60
C ARG A 82 35.78 -6.62 -14.57
N VAL A 83 34.98 -7.39 -13.83
CA VAL A 83 35.28 -8.82 -13.55
C VAL A 83 34.25 -9.80 -14.12
N GLY A 84 33.18 -9.30 -14.72
CA GLY A 84 32.10 -10.10 -15.31
C GLY A 84 31.01 -10.50 -14.29
N PRO A 85 29.79 -10.82 -14.77
CA PRO A 85 28.64 -11.14 -13.90
C PRO A 85 28.84 -12.37 -13.01
N HIS A 86 29.60 -13.35 -13.49
CA HIS A 86 29.81 -14.61 -12.77
C HIS A 86 30.59 -14.41 -11.46
N LYS A 87 31.42 -13.36 -11.34
CA LYS A 87 32.14 -13.01 -10.11
C LYS A 87 31.29 -12.24 -9.09
N ALA A 88 30.04 -11.90 -9.43
CA ALA A 88 29.09 -11.27 -8.50
C ALA A 88 28.31 -12.28 -7.65
N HIS A 89 28.37 -13.58 -7.96
CA HIS A 89 27.57 -14.60 -7.24
C HIS A 89 27.88 -14.65 -5.74
N SER A 90 29.16 -14.55 -5.35
CA SER A 90 29.56 -14.56 -3.93
C SER A 90 29.05 -13.33 -3.19
N ILE A 91 29.13 -12.15 -3.83
CA ILE A 91 28.59 -10.90 -3.30
C ILE A 91 27.07 -11.00 -3.13
N ILE A 92 26.37 -11.47 -4.16
CA ILE A 92 24.93 -11.68 -4.12
C ILE A 92 24.55 -12.66 -3.01
N GLY A 93 25.32 -13.75 -2.84
CA GLY A 93 25.12 -14.73 -1.77
C GLY A 93 25.19 -14.09 -0.39
N ASN A 94 26.24 -13.31 -0.10
CA ASN A 94 26.38 -12.61 1.18
C ASN A 94 25.26 -11.59 1.41
N LEU A 95 24.91 -10.79 0.39
CA LEU A 95 23.79 -9.85 0.47
C LEU A 95 22.47 -10.57 0.75
N LEU A 96 22.20 -11.69 0.08
CA LEU A 96 20.99 -12.48 0.32
C LEU A 96 20.88 -12.95 1.77
N VAL A 97 21.97 -13.45 2.35
CA VAL A 97 21.98 -13.92 3.74
C VAL A 97 21.60 -12.79 4.71
N LEU A 98 22.25 -11.63 4.59
CA LEU A 98 22.00 -10.49 5.48
C LEU A 98 20.62 -9.86 5.25
N ILE A 99 20.20 -9.70 3.99
CA ILE A 99 18.88 -9.14 3.65
C ILE A 99 17.75 -10.07 4.12
N ASN A 100 17.92 -11.40 4.03
CA ASN A 100 16.94 -12.35 4.53
C ASN A 100 16.82 -12.27 6.06
N MET A 101 17.94 -12.25 6.79
CA MET A 101 17.94 -12.05 8.24
C MET A 101 17.19 -10.77 8.63
N LEU A 102 17.52 -9.63 8.00
CA LEU A 102 16.83 -8.36 8.24
C LEU A 102 15.34 -8.43 7.90
N SER A 103 14.98 -9.11 6.80
CA SER A 103 13.59 -9.28 6.37
C SER A 103 12.78 -10.06 7.40
N GLN A 104 13.33 -11.16 7.93
CA GLN A 104 12.69 -11.93 8.99
C GLN A 104 12.55 -11.10 10.27
N TRP A 105 13.63 -10.44 10.71
CA TRP A 105 13.64 -9.60 11.92
C TRP A 105 12.57 -8.50 11.85
N HIS A 106 12.54 -7.72 10.76
CA HIS A 106 11.64 -6.57 10.63
C HIS A 106 10.21 -6.92 10.18
N SER A 107 9.93 -8.20 9.87
CA SER A 107 8.56 -8.68 9.69
C SER A 107 7.74 -8.70 11.00
N SER A 108 8.39 -8.51 12.15
CA SER A 108 7.75 -8.44 13.46
C SER A 108 7.32 -7.01 13.81
N PRO A 109 6.11 -6.79 14.33
CA PRO A 109 5.65 -5.47 14.81
C PRO A 109 6.43 -4.92 16.02
N THR A 110 7.35 -5.70 16.60
CA THR A 110 8.16 -5.27 17.75
C THR A 110 9.54 -4.75 17.37
N SER A 111 9.86 -4.72 16.07
CA SER A 111 11.19 -4.44 15.53
C SER A 111 11.27 -3.08 14.84
N ASP A 112 10.55 -2.09 15.36
CA ASP A 112 10.39 -0.79 14.72
C ASP A 112 11.68 0.04 14.78
N ILE A 113 12.04 0.64 13.66
CA ILE A 113 13.15 1.60 13.61
C ILE A 113 12.63 2.98 14.00
N ILE A 114 12.96 3.44 15.21
CA ILE A 114 12.48 4.74 15.73
C ILE A 114 13.53 5.84 15.55
N GLN A 115 14.81 5.48 15.52
CA GLN A 115 15.90 6.44 15.45
C GLN A 115 16.14 6.94 14.02
N THR A 116 16.09 8.26 13.82
CA THR A 116 16.36 8.91 12.53
C THR A 116 17.70 8.52 11.93
N SER A 117 18.78 8.53 12.71
CA SER A 117 20.13 8.18 12.23
C SER A 117 20.21 6.76 11.67
N MET A 118 19.58 5.80 12.35
CA MET A 118 19.51 4.41 11.90
C MET A 118 18.68 4.29 10.64
N ALA A 119 17.50 4.91 10.60
CA ALA A 119 16.63 4.90 9.41
C ALA A 119 17.29 5.53 8.18
N THR A 120 18.00 6.64 8.35
CA THR A 120 18.79 7.28 7.28
C THR A 120 19.89 6.35 6.79
N SER A 121 20.61 5.66 7.69
CA SER A 121 21.68 4.73 7.33
C SER A 121 21.15 3.54 6.53
N ILE A 122 20.06 2.92 7.00
CA ILE A 122 19.38 1.82 6.31
C ILE A 122 18.89 2.28 4.93
N ALA A 123 18.28 3.46 4.82
CA ALA A 123 17.81 4.00 3.53
C ALA A 123 18.97 4.17 2.53
N LYS A 124 20.11 4.70 2.96
CA LYS A 124 21.32 4.85 2.11
C LYS A 124 21.86 3.50 1.66
N ILE A 125 21.98 2.53 2.57
CA ILE A 125 22.42 1.17 2.27
C ILE A 125 21.51 0.54 1.19
N LEU A 126 20.20 0.62 1.38
CA LEU A 126 19.23 0.03 0.44
C LEU A 126 19.28 0.69 -0.94
N ILE A 127 19.51 2.01 -1.02
CA ILE A 127 19.73 2.71 -2.30
C ILE A 127 21.01 2.21 -2.98
N ARG A 128 22.07 1.94 -2.22
CA ARG A 128 23.36 1.45 -2.75
C ARG A 128 23.36 -0.04 -3.08
N ILE A 129 22.50 -0.83 -2.44
CA ILE A 129 22.22 -2.22 -2.84
C ILE A 129 21.44 -2.24 -4.17
N TRP A 130 20.67 -1.19 -4.48
CA TRP A 130 19.77 -1.17 -5.64
C TRP A 130 20.40 -1.59 -6.99
N PRO A 131 21.62 -1.15 -7.37
CA PRO A 131 22.28 -1.59 -8.59
C PRO A 131 22.59 -3.10 -8.63
N TRP A 132 22.72 -3.77 -7.48
CA TRP A 132 22.95 -5.21 -7.41
C TRP A 132 21.69 -6.03 -7.75
N LEU A 133 20.50 -5.44 -7.65
CA LEU A 133 19.22 -6.14 -7.84
C LEU A 133 19.00 -6.61 -9.28
N SER A 134 19.63 -5.99 -10.29
CA SER A 134 19.56 -6.46 -11.68
C SER A 134 20.27 -7.78 -11.92
N HIS A 135 21.14 -8.20 -10.99
CA HIS A 135 21.94 -9.41 -11.10
C HIS A 135 21.35 -10.61 -10.35
N SER A 136 20.25 -10.41 -9.59
CA SER A 136 19.58 -11.51 -8.88
C SER A 136 18.11 -11.21 -8.62
N TYR A 137 17.22 -12.03 -9.19
CA TYR A 137 15.78 -11.93 -8.96
C TYR A 137 15.43 -12.16 -7.48
N GLN A 138 16.09 -13.12 -6.84
CA GLN A 138 15.87 -13.42 -5.42
C GLN A 138 16.29 -12.24 -4.54
N LEU A 139 17.43 -11.60 -4.84
CA LEU A 139 17.87 -10.42 -4.09
C LEU A 139 16.91 -9.25 -4.27
N LYS A 140 16.41 -9.03 -5.49
CA LYS A 140 15.36 -8.02 -5.76
C LYS A 140 14.13 -8.28 -4.91
N LYS A 141 13.64 -9.52 -4.88
CA LYS A 141 12.48 -9.94 -4.11
C LYS A 141 12.66 -9.67 -2.62
N ASP A 142 13.74 -10.16 -2.04
CA ASP A 142 13.96 -10.05 -0.59
C ASP A 142 14.22 -8.60 -0.16
N THR A 143 14.89 -7.81 -1.00
CA THR A 143 15.13 -6.38 -0.74
C THR A 143 13.83 -5.57 -0.79
N VAL A 144 12.99 -5.79 -1.82
CA VAL A 144 11.69 -5.12 -1.96
C VAL A 144 10.76 -5.51 -0.80
N GLN A 145 10.79 -6.77 -0.37
CA GLN A 145 10.05 -7.25 0.79
C GLN A 145 10.57 -6.65 2.11
N LEU A 146 11.88 -6.58 2.30
CA LEU A 146 12.49 -5.92 3.46
C LEU A 146 12.04 -4.46 3.59
N ILE A 147 12.03 -3.70 2.48
CA ILE A 147 11.57 -2.30 2.49
C ILE A 147 10.09 -2.21 2.89
N MET A 148 9.26 -3.15 2.43
CA MET A 148 7.86 -3.24 2.86
C MET A 148 7.76 -3.43 4.37
N PHE A 149 8.49 -4.39 4.94
CA PHE A 149 8.47 -4.63 6.38
C PHE A 149 9.00 -3.45 7.19
N LEU A 150 10.12 -2.86 6.77
CA LEU A 150 10.69 -1.66 7.42
C LEU A 150 9.71 -0.48 7.45
N THR A 151 8.83 -0.35 6.47
CA THR A 151 7.87 0.76 6.40
C THR A 151 6.51 0.45 7.02
N GLU A 152 6.18 -0.82 7.30
CA GLU A 152 4.85 -1.21 7.79
C GLU A 152 4.59 -0.70 9.21
N HIS A 153 5.64 -0.60 10.02
CA HIS A 153 5.52 -0.22 11.44
C HIS A 153 6.43 0.96 11.84
N SER A 154 7.31 1.44 10.95
CA SER A 154 8.17 2.60 11.24
C SER A 154 7.77 3.84 10.43
N PHE A 155 7.25 4.84 11.14
CA PHE A 155 7.04 6.18 10.60
C PHE A 155 8.36 6.82 10.16
N GLU A 156 9.45 6.61 10.91
CA GLU A 156 10.75 7.19 10.59
C GLU A 156 11.34 6.59 9.32
N MET A 157 11.18 5.28 9.09
CA MET A 157 11.54 4.67 7.82
C MET A 157 10.73 5.26 6.67
N CYS A 158 9.40 5.40 6.82
CA CYS A 158 8.55 6.03 5.79
C CYS A 158 9.07 7.43 5.41
N LYS A 159 9.44 8.24 6.40
CA LYS A 159 10.03 9.57 6.19
C LYS A 159 11.37 9.47 5.44
N GLN A 160 12.33 8.70 5.96
CA GLN A 160 13.69 8.67 5.42
C GLN A 160 13.78 8.10 4.00
N ILE A 161 12.96 7.10 3.66
CA ILE A 161 12.97 6.53 2.30
C ILE A 161 12.30 7.45 1.27
N SER A 162 11.48 8.41 1.72
CA SER A 162 10.80 9.38 0.88
C SER A 162 11.72 10.54 0.47
N LEU A 163 12.71 10.84 1.31
CA LEU A 163 13.69 11.92 1.11
C LEU A 163 14.74 11.54 0.06
N LEU A 164 15.16 12.55 -0.71
CA LEU A 164 16.31 12.43 -1.61
C LEU A 164 17.59 12.44 -0.77
N GLN A 165 18.37 11.37 -0.87
CA GLN A 165 19.65 11.26 -0.16
C GLN A 165 20.76 11.95 -0.96
N SER A 166 21.70 12.59 -0.26
CA SER A 166 22.85 13.27 -0.90
C SER A 166 23.61 12.32 -1.82
N GLY A 167 23.99 12.80 -3.01
CA GLY A 167 24.70 12.02 -4.02
C GLY A 167 23.84 11.03 -4.81
N HIS A 168 22.53 10.96 -4.56
CA HIS A 168 21.61 10.09 -5.29
C HIS A 168 20.59 10.90 -6.10
N ALA A 169 20.32 10.44 -7.33
CA ALA A 169 19.33 11.08 -8.20
C ALA A 169 17.88 10.77 -7.81
N GLN A 170 17.66 9.72 -7.01
CA GLN A 170 16.33 9.21 -6.68
C GLN A 170 16.27 8.79 -5.21
N SER A 171 15.13 9.04 -4.56
CA SER A 171 14.83 8.46 -3.25
C SER A 171 14.50 6.98 -3.38
N LEU A 172 14.59 6.24 -2.27
CA LEU A 172 14.22 4.83 -2.28
C LEU A 172 12.73 4.64 -2.60
N LEU A 173 11.85 5.54 -2.15
CA LEU A 173 10.43 5.52 -2.52
C LEU A 173 10.23 5.65 -4.04
N HIS A 174 11.01 6.50 -4.72
CA HIS A 174 10.97 6.63 -6.17
C HIS A 174 11.37 5.33 -6.88
N LEU A 175 12.38 4.64 -6.34
CA LEU A 175 12.81 3.34 -6.84
C LEU A 175 11.72 2.27 -6.65
N MET A 176 11.00 2.28 -5.52
CA MET A 176 9.85 1.40 -5.29
C MET A 176 8.70 1.68 -6.26
N ALA A 177 8.39 2.96 -6.50
CA ALA A 177 7.37 3.33 -7.49
C ALA A 177 7.73 2.84 -8.90
N ARG A 178 9.01 2.91 -9.29
CA ARG A 178 9.50 2.33 -10.55
C ARG A 178 9.37 0.81 -10.62
N VAL A 179 9.54 0.10 -9.50
CA VAL A 179 9.26 -1.35 -9.46
C VAL A 179 7.78 -1.61 -9.71
N ALA A 180 6.89 -0.87 -9.07
CA ALA A 180 5.46 -1.01 -9.29
C ALA A 180 5.06 -0.65 -10.74
N ASP A 181 5.63 0.39 -11.33
CA ASP A 181 5.39 0.76 -12.72
C ASP A 181 5.87 -0.32 -13.70
N PHE A 182 7.14 -0.73 -13.58
CA PHE A 182 7.76 -1.73 -14.44
C PHE A 182 7.04 -3.07 -14.39
N GLU A 183 6.74 -3.58 -13.19
CA GLU A 183 6.09 -4.88 -13.05
C GLU A 183 4.61 -4.85 -13.51
N THR A 184 4.00 -3.66 -13.68
CA THR A 184 2.61 -3.49 -14.14
C THR A 184 2.55 -3.50 -15.66
N THR A 185 3.51 -2.82 -16.29
CA THR A 185 3.56 -2.61 -17.74
C THR A 185 4.33 -3.71 -18.48
N LYS A 186 5.07 -4.55 -17.74
CA LYS A 186 5.80 -5.69 -18.29
C LYS A 186 4.85 -6.63 -19.03
N LYS A 187 5.11 -6.83 -20.33
CA LYS A 187 4.39 -7.82 -21.15
C LYS A 187 4.47 -9.19 -20.49
N GLU A 188 3.31 -9.78 -20.25
CA GLU A 188 3.23 -11.12 -19.67
C GLU A 188 3.75 -12.16 -20.66
N ILE A 189 4.56 -13.07 -20.14
CA ILE A 189 4.93 -14.29 -20.85
C ILE A 189 3.97 -15.37 -20.35
N PRO A 190 3.21 -16.04 -21.23
CA PRO A 190 2.37 -17.17 -20.84
C PRO A 190 3.18 -18.19 -20.03
N ASN A 191 2.63 -18.69 -18.93
CA ASN A 191 3.23 -19.68 -18.01
C ASN A 191 4.34 -19.18 -17.06
N LYS A 192 4.63 -17.88 -16.98
CA LYS A 192 5.56 -17.35 -15.97
C LYS A 192 4.85 -17.02 -14.65
N GLU A 193 5.45 -17.45 -13.54
CA GLU A 193 4.98 -17.09 -12.20
C GLU A 193 4.82 -15.56 -12.03
N PRO A 194 3.78 -15.11 -11.32
CA PRO A 194 3.59 -13.69 -11.04
C PRO A 194 4.81 -13.08 -10.35
N SER A 195 5.13 -11.85 -10.72
CA SER A 195 6.14 -11.07 -10.00
C SER A 195 5.70 -10.84 -8.56
N LEU A 196 6.54 -11.27 -7.62
CA LEU A 196 6.28 -11.11 -6.18
C LEU A 196 6.68 -9.72 -5.67
N ASN A 197 7.20 -8.85 -6.55
CA ASN A 197 7.74 -7.53 -6.19
C ASN A 197 6.69 -6.41 -6.20
N MET A 198 5.61 -6.59 -6.98
CA MET A 198 4.59 -5.57 -7.20
C MET A 198 3.86 -5.17 -5.91
N VAL A 199 3.29 -6.16 -5.24
CA VAL A 199 2.44 -5.94 -4.07
C VAL A 199 3.24 -5.30 -2.92
N PRO A 200 4.46 -5.78 -2.58
CA PRO A 200 5.29 -5.09 -1.60
C PRO A 200 5.64 -3.66 -2.01
N ALA A 201 5.95 -3.40 -3.30
CA ALA A 201 6.23 -2.04 -3.76
C ALA A 201 5.06 -1.08 -3.55
N LEU A 202 3.85 -1.49 -3.94
CA LEU A 202 2.64 -0.70 -3.70
C LEU A 202 2.33 -0.56 -2.21
N ARG A 203 2.62 -1.58 -1.39
CA ARG A 203 2.47 -1.51 0.07
C ARG A 203 3.42 -0.48 0.68
N VAL A 204 4.66 -0.39 0.22
CA VAL A 204 5.61 0.67 0.64
C VAL A 204 5.04 2.05 0.31
N MET A 205 4.50 2.23 -0.90
CA MET A 205 3.87 3.50 -1.30
C MET A 205 2.67 3.85 -0.43
N VAL A 206 1.83 2.86 -0.08
CA VAL A 206 0.73 3.01 0.88
C VAL A 206 1.25 3.46 2.25
N ASN A 207 2.25 2.77 2.78
CA ASN A 207 2.82 3.06 4.09
C ASN A 207 3.37 4.50 4.14
N CYS A 208 4.09 4.92 3.10
CA CYS A 208 4.67 6.27 3.02
C CYS A 208 3.64 7.39 2.92
N CYS A 209 2.36 7.10 2.63
CA CYS A 209 1.32 8.11 2.69
C CYS A 209 1.09 8.66 4.11
N CYS A 210 1.59 7.97 5.17
CA CYS A 210 1.48 8.42 6.56
C CYS A 210 2.23 9.74 6.83
N CYS A 211 3.31 10.02 6.09
CA CYS A 211 4.17 11.20 6.28
C CYS A 211 4.01 12.22 5.14
N VAL A 212 4.31 13.49 5.42
CA VAL A 212 4.18 14.59 4.43
C VAL A 212 5.18 14.40 3.29
N GLU A 213 6.40 14.00 3.63
CA GLU A 213 7.51 13.75 2.72
C GLU A 213 7.15 12.69 1.68
N GLY A 214 6.56 11.58 2.13
CA GLY A 214 6.09 10.50 1.26
C GLY A 214 5.00 10.95 0.31
N ARG A 215 3.99 11.69 0.82
CA ARG A 215 2.92 12.23 -0.03
C ARG A 215 3.43 13.20 -1.09
N GLN A 216 4.31 14.12 -0.70
CA GLN A 216 4.91 15.07 -1.63
C GLN A 216 5.78 14.36 -2.69
N SER A 217 6.58 13.39 -2.27
CA SER A 217 7.42 12.59 -3.17
C SER A 217 6.56 11.83 -4.20
N LEU A 218 5.56 11.08 -3.74
CA LEU A 218 4.62 10.35 -4.62
C LEU A 218 3.87 11.28 -5.59
N SER A 219 3.48 12.48 -5.13
CA SER A 219 2.76 13.44 -5.99
C SER A 219 3.56 13.92 -7.20
N LYS A 220 4.90 13.96 -7.10
CA LYS A 220 5.80 14.37 -8.19
C LYS A 220 6.02 13.29 -9.25
N MET A 221 5.61 12.05 -8.96
CA MET A 221 5.86 10.89 -9.82
C MET A 221 4.71 10.62 -10.82
N ASN A 222 3.65 11.44 -10.84
CA ASN A 222 2.47 11.30 -11.71
C ASN A 222 1.86 9.88 -11.72
N LEU A 223 1.84 9.23 -10.55
CA LEU A 223 1.45 7.82 -10.41
C LEU A 223 0.00 7.52 -10.81
N LEU A 224 -0.87 8.54 -10.82
CA LEU A 224 -2.27 8.36 -11.18
C LEU A 224 -2.45 8.12 -12.69
N ASP A 225 -1.51 8.54 -13.53
CA ASP A 225 -1.54 8.31 -14.98
C ASP A 225 -1.55 6.79 -15.31
N MET A 226 -1.02 5.96 -14.40
CA MET A 226 -1.11 4.49 -14.51
C MET A 226 -2.55 3.99 -14.64
N PHE A 227 -3.54 4.69 -14.07
CA PHE A 227 -4.95 4.30 -14.15
C PHE A 227 -5.55 4.43 -15.54
N ASP A 228 -4.96 5.21 -16.44
CA ASP A 228 -5.36 5.19 -17.85
C ASP A 228 -4.95 3.88 -18.54
N THR A 229 -3.88 3.24 -18.06
CA THR A 229 -3.42 1.92 -18.53
C THR A 229 -4.19 0.78 -17.89
N ILE A 230 -4.36 0.80 -16.56
CA ILE A 230 -4.90 -0.36 -15.81
C ILE A 230 -6.42 -0.34 -15.65
N LEU A 231 -7.07 0.82 -15.82
CA LEU A 231 -8.52 1.01 -15.82
C LEU A 231 -8.93 1.91 -17.00
N PRO A 232 -8.76 1.47 -18.25
CA PRO A 232 -9.18 2.26 -19.41
C PRO A 232 -10.70 2.47 -19.37
N ALA A 233 -11.15 3.72 -19.60
CA ALA A 233 -12.57 4.07 -19.57
C ALA A 233 -13.38 3.25 -20.60
N ASN A 234 -12.77 3.01 -21.77
CA ASN A 234 -13.32 2.24 -22.89
C ASN A 234 -12.34 1.11 -23.25
N PRO A 235 -12.41 -0.05 -22.59
CA PRO A 235 -11.50 -1.16 -22.89
C PRO A 235 -11.84 -1.76 -24.27
N GLY A 236 -10.98 -1.55 -25.25
CA GLY A 236 -10.96 -2.30 -26.51
C GLY A 236 -10.22 -3.64 -26.42
N PRO A 237 -10.31 -4.50 -27.46
CA PRO A 237 -9.66 -5.82 -27.51
C PRO A 237 -8.12 -5.77 -27.40
N ALA A 238 -7.53 -4.66 -27.80
CA ALA A 238 -6.08 -4.44 -27.79
C ALA A 238 -5.52 -3.97 -26.44
N HIS A 239 -6.38 -3.71 -25.43
CA HIS A 239 -5.88 -3.26 -24.13
C HIS A 239 -5.23 -4.41 -23.34
N PRO A 240 -4.04 -4.19 -22.76
CA PRO A 240 -3.38 -5.18 -21.94
C PRO A 240 -4.25 -5.49 -20.71
N LYS A 241 -4.58 -6.77 -20.53
CA LYS A 241 -5.33 -7.23 -19.36
C LYS A 241 -4.39 -7.30 -18.16
N VAL A 242 -4.60 -6.42 -17.19
CA VAL A 242 -3.88 -6.46 -15.92
C VAL A 242 -4.49 -7.54 -15.02
N ARG A 243 -3.65 -8.33 -14.34
CA ARG A 243 -4.11 -9.37 -13.42
C ARG A 243 -4.95 -8.77 -12.29
N PRO A 244 -6.04 -9.43 -11.85
CA PRO A 244 -6.88 -8.92 -10.77
C PRO A 244 -6.13 -8.53 -9.49
N PRO A 245 -5.15 -9.30 -8.97
CA PRO A 245 -4.41 -8.90 -7.77
C PRO A 245 -3.61 -7.61 -7.93
N VAL A 246 -3.03 -7.37 -9.11
CA VAL A 246 -2.27 -6.14 -9.41
C VAL A 246 -3.20 -4.94 -9.44
N LEU A 247 -4.35 -5.06 -10.11
CA LEU A 247 -5.36 -4.02 -10.13
C LEU A 247 -5.89 -3.68 -8.74
N ILE A 248 -6.16 -4.70 -7.91
CA ILE A 248 -6.60 -4.52 -6.53
C ILE A 248 -5.52 -3.83 -5.68
N ALA A 249 -4.25 -4.15 -5.88
CA ALA A 249 -3.15 -3.52 -5.15
C ALA A 249 -3.02 -2.03 -5.52
N TRP A 250 -3.10 -1.68 -6.82
CA TRP A 250 -3.10 -0.28 -7.27
C TRP A 250 -4.29 0.50 -6.73
N LEU A 251 -5.50 -0.08 -6.79
CA LEU A 251 -6.69 0.52 -6.20
C LEU A 251 -6.55 0.69 -4.68
N GLY A 252 -5.89 -0.25 -3.99
CA GLY A 252 -5.56 -0.14 -2.58
C GLY A 252 -4.60 1.02 -2.29
N PHE A 253 -3.58 1.21 -3.13
CA PHE A 253 -2.72 2.39 -3.07
C PHE A 253 -3.50 3.69 -3.25
N TRP A 254 -4.30 3.79 -4.32
CA TRP A 254 -5.02 5.02 -4.61
C TRP A 254 -6.09 5.32 -3.56
N GLU A 255 -6.74 4.31 -2.97
CA GLU A 255 -7.68 4.53 -1.87
C GLU A 255 -7.01 5.22 -0.67
N VAL A 256 -5.77 4.86 -0.32
CA VAL A 256 -5.05 5.53 0.78
C VAL A 256 -4.53 6.90 0.34
N PHE A 257 -3.90 6.98 -0.84
CA PHE A 257 -3.32 8.22 -1.35
C PHE A 257 -4.38 9.31 -1.58
N SER A 258 -5.58 8.92 -2.03
CA SER A 258 -6.70 9.83 -2.26
C SER A 258 -7.30 10.43 -1.00
N ARG A 259 -6.96 9.95 0.20
CA ARG A 259 -7.37 10.57 1.47
C ARG A 259 -6.71 11.93 1.70
N TYR A 260 -5.67 12.24 0.93
CA TYR A 260 -4.89 13.48 1.02
C TYR A 260 -5.08 14.32 -0.25
N ASP A 261 -4.88 15.63 -0.12
CA ASP A 261 -5.07 16.64 -1.17
C ASP A 261 -4.36 16.32 -2.49
N VAL A 262 -3.11 15.85 -2.40
CA VAL A 262 -2.29 15.50 -3.57
C VAL A 262 -2.84 14.32 -4.38
N GLY A 263 -3.49 13.36 -3.73
CA GLY A 263 -4.05 12.16 -4.37
C GLY A 263 -5.56 12.22 -4.58
N GLY A 264 -6.23 13.19 -3.95
CA GLY A 264 -7.69 13.33 -3.88
C GLY A 264 -8.30 14.18 -4.99
N LYS A 265 -7.52 14.62 -5.97
CA LYS A 265 -8.02 15.36 -7.15
C LYS A 265 -9.05 14.53 -7.92
N ALA A 266 -10.10 15.17 -8.42
CA ALA A 266 -11.08 14.50 -9.26
C ALA A 266 -10.49 14.13 -10.63
N CYS A 267 -10.00 12.90 -10.77
CA CYS A 267 -9.43 12.35 -12.02
C CYS A 267 -9.94 10.93 -12.29
N HIS A 268 -9.78 10.46 -13.54
CA HIS A 268 -10.25 9.16 -14.06
C HIS A 268 -11.69 8.78 -13.64
N LEU A 269 -12.57 9.77 -13.48
CA LEU A 269 -13.93 9.58 -12.96
C LEU A 269 -14.73 8.60 -13.82
N GLN A 270 -14.64 8.71 -15.15
CA GLN A 270 -15.35 7.81 -16.06
C GLN A 270 -14.89 6.35 -15.88
N SER A 271 -13.58 6.13 -15.76
CA SER A 271 -13.01 4.80 -15.52
C SER A 271 -13.50 4.21 -14.20
N LEU A 272 -13.51 5.01 -13.12
CA LEU A 272 -14.02 4.58 -11.81
C LEU A 272 -15.51 4.24 -11.87
N ILE A 273 -16.34 5.11 -12.45
CA ILE A 273 -17.79 4.92 -12.59
C ILE A 273 -18.09 3.66 -13.42
N ASN A 274 -17.46 3.51 -14.59
CA ASN A 274 -17.63 2.35 -15.46
C ASN A 274 -17.19 1.06 -14.75
N THR A 275 -16.07 1.10 -14.02
CA THR A 275 -15.58 -0.06 -13.25
C THR A 275 -16.57 -0.44 -12.16
N ILE A 276 -17.13 0.53 -11.43
CA ILE A 276 -18.15 0.27 -10.41
C ILE A 276 -19.35 -0.41 -11.08
N ARG A 277 -19.96 0.21 -12.10
CA ARG A 277 -21.14 -0.32 -12.81
C ARG A 277 -20.97 -1.76 -13.31
N ARG A 278 -19.77 -2.13 -13.77
CA ARG A 278 -19.47 -3.47 -14.31
C ARG A 278 -19.02 -4.50 -13.26
N SER A 279 -18.80 -4.09 -12.02
CA SER A 279 -18.31 -4.98 -10.97
C SER A 279 -19.47 -5.52 -10.12
N PRO A 280 -19.41 -6.78 -9.67
CA PRO A 280 -20.40 -7.32 -8.74
C PRO A 280 -20.50 -6.47 -7.48
N PRO A 281 -21.71 -6.30 -6.90
CA PRO A 281 -21.89 -5.61 -5.62
C PRO A 281 -20.98 -6.19 -4.53
N LEU A 282 -20.46 -5.33 -3.65
CA LEU A 282 -19.55 -5.65 -2.54
C LEU A 282 -18.21 -6.27 -2.94
N SER A 283 -17.93 -6.49 -4.22
CA SER A 283 -16.63 -6.98 -4.64
C SER A 283 -15.53 -6.00 -4.21
N ARG A 284 -14.39 -6.53 -3.77
CA ARG A 284 -13.25 -5.72 -3.28
C ARG A 284 -12.87 -4.59 -4.25
N LYS A 285 -12.90 -4.88 -5.55
CA LYS A 285 -12.64 -3.90 -6.62
C LYS A 285 -13.64 -2.73 -6.57
N ARG A 286 -14.94 -3.05 -6.50
CA ARG A 286 -16.03 -2.07 -6.48
C ARG A 286 -15.97 -1.19 -5.23
N ILE A 287 -15.76 -1.80 -4.06
CA ILE A 287 -15.63 -1.08 -2.79
C ILE A 287 -14.44 -0.12 -2.79
N LEU A 288 -13.28 -0.54 -3.33
CA LEU A 288 -12.11 0.34 -3.45
C LEU A 288 -12.42 1.54 -4.35
N CYS A 289 -13.01 1.33 -5.53
CA CYS A 289 -13.41 2.44 -6.42
C CYS A 289 -14.40 3.39 -5.74
N LEU A 290 -15.39 2.88 -5.01
CA LEU A 290 -16.34 3.70 -4.25
C LEU A 290 -15.66 4.49 -3.13
N ARG A 291 -14.69 3.91 -2.43
CA ARG A 291 -13.91 4.61 -1.39
C ARG A 291 -13.03 5.72 -1.96
N ILE A 292 -12.45 5.51 -3.15
CA ILE A 292 -11.69 6.53 -3.90
C ILE A 292 -12.61 7.70 -4.29
N LEU A 293 -13.76 7.42 -4.93
CA LEU A 293 -14.75 8.46 -5.26
C LEU A 293 -15.24 9.18 -4.00
N ARG A 294 -15.45 8.45 -2.92
CA ARG A 294 -15.78 9.02 -1.61
C ARG A 294 -14.70 10.00 -1.17
N ASN A 295 -13.42 9.63 -1.22
CA ASN A 295 -12.35 10.54 -0.83
C ASN A 295 -12.34 11.81 -1.69
N MET A 296 -12.51 11.68 -3.01
CA MET A 296 -12.60 12.84 -3.92
C MET A 296 -13.73 13.82 -3.54
N CYS A 297 -14.87 13.31 -3.06
CA CYS A 297 -15.99 14.14 -2.60
C CYS A 297 -15.65 14.99 -1.37
N PHE A 298 -14.65 14.59 -0.57
CA PHE A 298 -14.27 15.31 0.64
C PHE A 298 -13.39 16.54 0.36
N PHE A 299 -12.86 16.68 -0.85
CA PHE A 299 -12.12 17.87 -1.27
C PHE A 299 -13.05 18.91 -1.88
N ASN A 300 -13.14 20.07 -1.21
CA ASN A 300 -14.05 21.15 -1.62
C ASN A 300 -13.79 21.64 -3.05
N GLY A 301 -12.53 21.62 -3.52
CA GLY A 301 -12.18 22.00 -4.89
C GLY A 301 -12.78 21.10 -5.98
N ASN A 302 -13.11 19.85 -5.66
CA ASN A 302 -13.75 18.92 -6.60
C ASN A 302 -15.27 19.10 -6.68
N ARG A 303 -15.87 19.76 -5.68
CA ARG A 303 -17.32 19.76 -5.47
C ARG A 303 -18.11 20.26 -6.68
N PRO A 304 -17.80 21.41 -7.32
CA PRO A 304 -18.57 21.90 -8.47
C PRO A 304 -18.65 20.86 -9.59
N ARG A 305 -17.49 20.27 -9.94
CA ARG A 305 -17.39 19.26 -10.99
C ARG A 305 -18.16 17.98 -10.65
N LEU A 306 -18.10 17.52 -9.40
CA LEU A 306 -18.75 16.27 -8.99
C LEU A 306 -20.27 16.37 -8.94
N VAL A 307 -20.83 17.52 -8.51
CA VAL A 307 -22.29 17.68 -8.45
C VAL A 307 -22.94 17.84 -9.82
N GLU A 308 -22.20 18.34 -10.81
CA GLU A 308 -22.65 18.52 -12.19
C GLU A 308 -22.47 17.25 -13.04
N LEU A 309 -21.70 16.27 -12.56
CA LEU A 309 -21.44 15.03 -13.27
C LEU A 309 -22.64 14.07 -13.17
N ALA A 310 -23.57 14.17 -14.12
CA ALA A 310 -24.81 13.39 -14.14
C ALA A 310 -24.59 11.88 -14.01
N ASP A 311 -23.56 11.34 -14.68
CA ASP A 311 -23.23 9.91 -14.61
C ASP A 311 -22.88 9.45 -13.19
N PHE A 312 -22.17 10.29 -12.44
CA PHE A 312 -21.82 10.01 -11.06
C PHE A 312 -23.06 10.07 -10.15
N ILE A 313 -23.91 11.09 -10.32
CA ILE A 313 -25.16 11.21 -9.55
C ILE A 313 -26.11 10.04 -9.84
N ASN A 314 -26.23 9.64 -11.10
CA ASN A 314 -27.01 8.46 -11.50
C ASN A 314 -26.44 7.18 -10.87
N LEU A 315 -25.12 7.00 -10.87
CA LEU A 315 -24.49 5.86 -10.19
C LEU A 315 -24.87 5.81 -8.70
N LEU A 316 -24.84 6.95 -7.99
CA LEU A 316 -25.22 7.00 -6.58
C LEU A 316 -26.70 6.67 -6.37
N ARG A 317 -27.59 7.15 -7.26
CA ARG A 317 -29.00 6.77 -7.25
C ARG A 317 -29.17 5.26 -7.43
N ASP A 318 -28.53 4.69 -8.45
CA ASP A 318 -28.66 3.27 -8.79
C ASP A 318 -28.19 2.38 -7.62
N ILE A 319 -27.15 2.81 -6.86
CA ILE A 319 -26.72 2.13 -5.63
C ILE A 319 -27.81 2.16 -4.55
N LEU A 320 -28.40 3.33 -4.31
CA LEU A 320 -29.42 3.50 -3.26
C LEU A 320 -30.73 2.74 -3.57
N GLU A 321 -31.02 2.46 -4.83
CA GLU A 321 -32.16 1.64 -5.26
C GLU A 321 -31.94 0.13 -5.07
N GLN A 322 -30.69 -0.32 -4.82
CA GLN A 322 -30.39 -1.73 -4.59
C GLN A 322 -31.00 -2.22 -3.28
N LYS A 323 -31.57 -3.42 -3.31
CA LYS A 323 -32.19 -4.06 -2.13
C LYS A 323 -31.16 -4.85 -1.33
N VAL A 324 -31.20 -4.74 -0.01
CA VAL A 324 -30.37 -5.51 0.93
C VAL A 324 -31.17 -6.66 1.56
N GLN A 325 -30.56 -7.84 1.61
CA GLN A 325 -31.09 -9.08 2.18
C GLN A 325 -30.23 -9.53 3.37
N LYS A 326 -30.80 -10.26 4.34
CA LYS A 326 -30.10 -10.64 5.59
C LYS A 326 -29.09 -11.77 5.41
N ALA A 327 -29.29 -12.65 4.44
CA ALA A 327 -28.42 -13.78 4.16
C ALA A 327 -27.99 -13.77 2.68
N PRO A 328 -26.81 -14.33 2.35
CA PRO A 328 -26.43 -14.57 0.96
C PRO A 328 -27.45 -15.52 0.32
N THR A 329 -28.25 -15.03 -0.61
CA THR A 329 -29.12 -15.88 -1.43
C THR A 329 -28.36 -16.35 -2.67
N SER A 330 -28.86 -17.40 -3.33
CA SER A 330 -28.31 -17.87 -4.62
C SER A 330 -28.54 -16.89 -5.77
N GLU A 331 -29.24 -15.78 -5.53
CA GLU A 331 -29.44 -14.71 -6.50
C GLU A 331 -28.11 -14.02 -6.82
N LYS A 332 -27.73 -14.03 -8.11
CA LYS A 332 -26.44 -13.55 -8.60
C LYS A 332 -26.09 -12.08 -8.31
N ASN A 333 -26.96 -11.30 -7.67
CA ASN A 333 -26.74 -9.87 -7.35
C ASN A 333 -27.29 -9.45 -5.96
N ALA A 334 -27.61 -10.41 -5.08
CA ALA A 334 -28.15 -10.05 -3.77
C ALA A 334 -27.12 -9.33 -2.90
N LEU A 335 -27.49 -8.16 -2.40
CA LEU A 335 -26.67 -7.36 -1.50
C LEU A 335 -26.94 -7.78 -0.05
N HIS A 336 -25.91 -8.10 0.72
CA HIS A 336 -26.06 -8.56 2.12
C HIS A 336 -25.47 -7.59 3.16
N SER A 337 -25.17 -6.36 2.73
CA SER A 337 -24.53 -5.33 3.53
C SER A 337 -24.91 -3.95 2.99
N PHE A 338 -25.06 -2.96 3.87
CA PHE A 338 -25.33 -1.57 3.50
C PHE A 338 -24.05 -0.76 3.23
N GLU A 339 -22.89 -1.41 2.99
CA GLU A 339 -21.62 -0.69 2.79
C GLU A 339 -21.68 0.31 1.63
N GLU A 340 -22.23 -0.11 0.49
CA GLU A 340 -22.35 0.76 -0.70
C GLU A 340 -23.32 1.90 -0.48
N HIS A 341 -24.50 1.63 0.10
CA HIS A 341 -25.47 2.66 0.49
C HIS A 341 -24.85 3.68 1.43
N ARG A 342 -24.12 3.22 2.46
CA ARG A 342 -23.43 4.11 3.40
C ARG A 342 -22.43 5.00 2.68
N LEU A 343 -21.63 4.46 1.76
CA LEU A 343 -20.68 5.25 0.96
C LEU A 343 -21.40 6.25 0.05
N ALA A 344 -22.51 5.85 -0.58
CA ALA A 344 -23.32 6.70 -1.45
C ALA A 344 -23.95 7.87 -0.68
N VAL A 345 -24.62 7.61 0.45
CA VAL A 345 -25.18 8.66 1.30
C VAL A 345 -24.08 9.57 1.83
N LEU A 346 -22.90 9.05 2.18
CA LEU A 346 -21.78 9.86 2.69
C LEU A 346 -21.27 10.83 1.62
N MET A 347 -21.14 10.37 0.38
CA MET A 347 -20.79 11.22 -0.76
C MET A 347 -21.84 12.30 -0.99
N LEU A 348 -23.13 11.94 -1.00
CA LEU A 348 -24.21 12.90 -1.18
C LEU A 348 -24.29 13.92 -0.05
N TRP A 349 -24.12 13.48 1.20
CA TRP A 349 -24.09 14.39 2.35
C TRP A 349 -22.95 15.39 2.23
N LYS A 350 -21.75 14.93 1.88
CA LYS A 350 -20.60 15.83 1.72
C LYS A 350 -20.77 16.81 0.55
N LEU A 351 -21.34 16.35 -0.56
CA LEU A 351 -21.53 17.15 -1.77
C LEU A 351 -22.73 18.11 -1.72
N PHE A 352 -23.77 17.80 -0.96
CA PHE A 352 -25.02 18.56 -0.98
C PHE A 352 -25.47 19.10 0.39
N GLY A 353 -25.01 18.51 1.49
CA GLY A 353 -25.44 18.88 2.85
C GLY A 353 -24.99 20.26 3.32
N PHE A 354 -24.10 20.95 2.59
CA PHE A 354 -23.49 22.21 3.04
C PHE A 354 -23.65 23.34 2.01
N GLY A 355 -24.25 24.46 2.39
CA GLY A 355 -24.44 25.63 1.51
C GLY A 355 -25.72 25.58 0.67
N ALA A 356 -26.44 26.71 0.63
CA ALA A 356 -27.81 26.81 0.12
C ALA A 356 -27.96 26.38 -1.35
N LYS A 357 -27.01 26.76 -2.22
CA LYS A 357 -27.01 26.39 -3.65
C LYS A 357 -27.12 24.87 -3.82
N TYR A 358 -26.21 24.11 -3.19
CA TYR A 358 -26.14 22.66 -3.37
C TYR A 358 -27.31 21.94 -2.68
N LYS A 359 -27.76 22.42 -1.51
CA LYS A 359 -28.99 21.91 -0.89
C LYS A 359 -30.18 22.07 -1.85
N GLY A 360 -30.31 23.23 -2.47
CA GLY A 360 -31.34 23.50 -3.49
C GLY A 360 -31.26 22.53 -4.67
N MET A 361 -30.05 22.27 -5.18
CA MET A 361 -29.83 21.29 -6.25
C MET A 361 -30.34 19.90 -5.87
N LEU A 362 -29.98 19.39 -4.68
CA LEU A 362 -30.43 18.06 -4.27
C LEU A 362 -31.95 18.01 -4.07
N ARG A 363 -32.56 19.01 -3.41
CA ARG A 363 -34.01 19.08 -3.17
C ARG A 363 -34.84 18.98 -4.45
N GLY A 364 -34.33 19.54 -5.56
CA GLY A 364 -34.98 19.48 -6.88
C GLY A 364 -34.92 18.12 -7.58
N THR A 365 -34.25 17.11 -7.01
CA THR A 365 -34.00 15.83 -7.68
C THR A 365 -34.85 14.69 -7.13
N LYS A 366 -35.12 13.67 -7.96
CA LYS A 366 -35.71 12.40 -7.52
C LYS A 366 -34.84 11.67 -6.47
N LEU A 367 -33.53 11.94 -6.47
CA LEU A 367 -32.58 11.36 -5.53
C LEU A 367 -32.88 11.78 -4.08
N PHE A 368 -33.35 13.01 -3.84
CA PHE A 368 -33.73 13.43 -2.50
C PHE A 368 -34.95 12.68 -1.97
N LYS A 369 -35.95 12.42 -2.84
CA LYS A 369 -37.12 11.59 -2.49
C LYS A 369 -36.69 10.17 -2.13
N LEU A 370 -35.75 9.59 -2.87
CA LEU A 370 -35.18 8.27 -2.58
C LEU A 370 -34.49 8.25 -1.21
N LEU A 371 -33.69 9.27 -0.87
CA LEU A 371 -33.05 9.38 0.44
C LEU A 371 -34.06 9.48 1.60
N ILE A 372 -35.15 10.22 1.41
CA ILE A 372 -36.25 10.30 2.39
C ILE A 372 -36.90 8.94 2.56
N GLY A 373 -37.24 8.25 1.46
CA GLY A 373 -37.84 6.92 1.50
C GLY A 373 -36.95 5.91 2.23
N LEU A 374 -35.66 5.88 1.91
CA LEU A 374 -34.69 5.01 2.57
C LEU A 374 -34.55 5.33 4.06
N ARG A 375 -34.57 6.61 4.47
CA ARG A 375 -34.56 7.00 5.87
C ARG A 375 -35.80 6.47 6.62
N VAL A 376 -36.99 6.62 6.02
CA VAL A 376 -38.24 6.14 6.60
C VAL A 376 -38.22 4.62 6.74
N GLU A 377 -37.82 3.89 5.69
CA GLU A 377 -37.66 2.44 5.72
C GLU A 377 -36.74 2.00 6.87
N MET A 378 -35.57 2.64 6.98
CA MET A 378 -34.62 2.32 8.05
C MET A 378 -35.19 2.63 9.44
N SER A 379 -35.90 3.75 9.61
CA SER A 379 -36.48 4.16 10.90
C SER A 379 -37.58 3.21 11.36
N VAL A 380 -38.49 2.81 10.45
CA VAL A 380 -39.57 1.86 10.73
C VAL A 380 -38.97 0.51 11.15
N VAL A 381 -38.01 0.00 10.39
CA VAL A 381 -37.38 -1.30 10.66
C VAL A 381 -36.60 -1.34 11.98
N PHE A 382 -36.02 -0.21 12.42
CA PHE A 382 -35.39 -0.12 13.74
C PHE A 382 -36.38 0.05 14.91
N SER A 383 -37.63 0.44 14.63
CA SER A 383 -38.68 0.60 15.64
C SER A 383 -39.51 -0.67 15.90
N GLU A 384 -39.50 -1.64 14.97
CA GLU A 384 -40.21 -2.92 15.11
C GLU A 384 -39.46 -3.89 16.04
N THR A 385 -40.19 -4.64 16.87
CA THR A 385 -39.69 -5.61 17.86
C THR A 385 -38.84 -6.74 17.25
N VAL A 386 -38.96 -6.99 15.94
CA VAL A 386 -38.12 -7.92 15.18
C VAL A 386 -37.48 -7.17 14.02
N ASN A 387 -36.37 -6.49 14.28
CA ASN A 387 -35.68 -5.68 13.28
C ASN A 387 -35.10 -6.56 12.16
N LYS A 388 -35.67 -6.42 10.95
CA LYS A 388 -35.32 -7.11 9.70
C LYS A 388 -33.83 -7.01 9.33
N TYR A 389 -33.17 -5.91 9.70
CA TYR A 389 -31.76 -5.63 9.41
C TYR A 389 -30.84 -5.82 10.62
N THR A 390 -31.33 -6.40 11.72
CA THR A 390 -30.47 -6.78 12.85
C THR A 390 -29.40 -7.77 12.38
N GLY A 391 -28.13 -7.42 12.60
CA GLY A 391 -26.99 -8.21 12.17
C GLY A 391 -26.50 -7.93 10.74
N VAL A 392 -27.19 -7.08 9.98
CA VAL A 392 -26.70 -6.64 8.66
C VAL A 392 -25.65 -5.55 8.85
N HIS A 393 -24.46 -5.76 8.30
CA HIS A 393 -23.35 -4.81 8.41
C HIS A 393 -23.73 -3.43 7.85
N TYR A 394 -23.32 -2.38 8.58
CA TYR A 394 -23.53 -0.96 8.26
C TYR A 394 -24.98 -0.44 8.28
N ALA A 395 -25.97 -1.25 8.65
CA ALA A 395 -27.37 -0.78 8.74
C ALA A 395 -27.53 0.42 9.71
N ARG A 396 -26.97 0.31 10.92
CA ARG A 396 -27.02 1.39 11.93
C ARG A 396 -26.26 2.64 11.48
N ASP A 397 -25.08 2.45 10.90
CA ASP A 397 -24.27 3.56 10.37
C ASP A 397 -25.02 4.34 9.28
N LEU A 398 -25.69 3.61 8.36
CA LEU A 398 -26.50 4.21 7.30
C LEU A 398 -27.66 5.02 7.87
N ALA A 399 -28.41 4.47 8.84
CA ALA A 399 -29.52 5.19 9.49
C ALA A 399 -29.05 6.50 10.11
N ASN A 400 -27.98 6.45 10.92
CA ASN A 400 -27.38 7.64 11.55
C ASN A 400 -26.93 8.68 10.51
N LEU A 401 -26.41 8.23 9.37
CA LEU A 401 -25.93 9.10 8.32
C LEU A 401 -27.07 9.76 7.53
N LEU A 402 -28.16 9.04 7.29
CA LEU A 402 -29.38 9.57 6.69
C LEU A 402 -30.01 10.64 7.58
N GLU A 403 -30.04 10.44 8.89
CA GLU A 403 -30.49 11.46 9.85
C GLU A 403 -29.67 12.75 9.74
N LYS A 404 -28.33 12.63 9.81
CA LYS A 404 -27.41 13.78 9.66
C LYS A 404 -27.60 14.51 8.32
N LEU A 405 -27.81 13.75 7.24
CA LEU A 405 -28.12 14.34 5.95
C LEU A 405 -29.41 15.14 6.03
N MET A 406 -30.50 14.58 6.55
CA MET A 406 -31.79 15.29 6.65
C MET A 406 -31.73 16.52 7.55
N GLU A 407 -31.04 16.45 8.68
CA GLU A 407 -30.78 17.60 9.55
C GLU A 407 -30.07 18.72 8.79
N SER A 408 -29.00 18.38 8.06
CA SER A 408 -28.27 19.35 7.24
C SER A 408 -29.14 19.96 6.13
N MET A 409 -30.17 19.25 5.67
CA MET A 409 -31.11 19.70 4.65
C MET A 409 -32.28 20.53 5.22
N ARG A 410 -32.45 20.67 6.54
CA ARG A 410 -33.47 21.54 7.16
C ARG A 410 -32.95 22.96 7.39
N GLN A 411 -31.69 23.07 7.78
CA GLN A 411 -30.91 24.31 7.79
C GLN A 411 -30.61 24.76 6.35
#